data_AF-A0A259KUH5-F1
#
_entry.id   AF-A0A259KUH5-F1
#
_cell.length_a   1.000
_cell.length_b   1.000
_cell.length_c   1.000
_cell.angle_alpha   90.00
_cell.angle_beta   90.00
_cell.angle_gamma   90.00
#
_symmetry.space_group_name_H-M   'P 1'
#
loop_
_entity.id
_entity.type
_entity.pdbx_description
1 polymer ?
#
loop_
_entity_poly.entity_id
_entity_poly.type
_entity_poly.pdbx_seq_one_letter_code
_entity_poly.pdbx_strand_id
1 'polypeptide(L)'
;MDEYQHLHFETCYYQGIDLALSLGLTRFDAGAQGEHKLVRGFEPVVTHSWHGIAHPGFRDAIGQFTEDEAAQVRHYIADAHTALPYRNTEHSPENS
;
A
#
# COMPACT_ATOMS: atom_id res chain seq x y z
N MET A 1 -12.59 -23.56 15.20
CA MET A 1 -13.50 -23.02 14.16
C MET A 1 -12.59 -22.25 13.23
N ASP A 2 -11.79 -22.98 12.44
CA ASP A 2 -10.47 -22.53 11.93
C ASP A 2 -10.34 -22.57 10.40
N GLU A 3 -11.46 -22.61 9.67
CA GLU A 3 -11.44 -22.90 8.23
C GLU A 3 -11.57 -21.65 7.34
N TYR A 4 -11.73 -20.45 7.91
CA TYR A 4 -12.13 -19.25 7.17
C TYR A 4 -11.11 -18.11 7.11
N GLN A 5 -9.89 -18.26 7.64
CA GLN A 5 -8.85 -17.23 7.40
C GLN A 5 -8.14 -17.46 6.06
N HIS A 6 -7.83 -18.71 5.70
CA HIS A 6 -7.03 -19.01 4.51
C HIS A 6 -7.82 -18.79 3.21
N LEU A 7 -9.15 -18.99 3.24
CA LEU A 7 -10.02 -18.87 2.06
C LEU A 7 -10.19 -17.43 1.56
N HIS A 8 -10.25 -16.45 2.47
CA HIS A 8 -10.31 -15.03 2.09
C HIS A 8 -9.02 -14.59 1.38
N PHE A 9 -7.86 -15.13 1.78
CA PHE A 9 -6.58 -14.78 1.18
C PHE A 9 -6.36 -15.39 -0.21
N GLU A 10 -6.69 -16.67 -0.38
CA GLU A 10 -6.63 -17.36 -1.68
C GLU A 10 -7.47 -16.65 -2.74
N THR A 11 -8.73 -16.36 -2.40
CA THR A 11 -9.68 -15.77 -3.34
C THR A 11 -9.43 -14.28 -3.58
N CYS A 12 -9.08 -13.49 -2.54
CA CYS A 12 -8.93 -12.04 -2.69
C CYS A 12 -7.56 -11.58 -3.19
N TYR A 13 -6.50 -12.39 -3.04
CA TYR A 13 -5.16 -12.00 -3.48
C TYR A 13 -4.58 -12.95 -4.52
N TYR A 14 -4.41 -14.23 -4.21
CA TYR A 14 -3.66 -15.13 -5.10
C TYR A 14 -4.37 -15.38 -6.44
N GLN A 15 -5.68 -15.67 -6.41
CA GLN A 15 -6.45 -15.81 -7.67
C GLN A 15 -6.50 -14.51 -8.49
N GLY A 16 -6.55 -13.35 -7.82
CA GLY A 16 -6.52 -12.05 -8.48
C GLY A 16 -5.17 -11.77 -9.15
N ILE A 17 -4.07 -12.11 -8.47
CA ILE A 17 -2.70 -12.00 -9.02
C ILE A 17 -2.52 -12.97 -10.19
N ASP A 18 -2.95 -14.23 -10.06
CA ASP A 18 -2.86 -15.22 -11.14
C ASP A 18 -3.64 -14.78 -12.38
N LEU A 19 -4.84 -14.23 -12.19
CA LEU A 19 -5.61 -13.65 -13.28
C LEU A 19 -4.89 -12.47 -13.92
N ALA A 20 -4.35 -11.54 -13.11
CA ALA A 20 -3.61 -10.40 -13.61
C ALA A 20 -2.40 -10.83 -14.44
N LEU A 21 -1.64 -11.82 -13.97
CA LEU A 21 -0.51 -12.41 -14.71
C LEU A 21 -0.98 -13.08 -16.01
N SER A 22 -2.09 -13.82 -15.98
CA SER A 22 -2.64 -14.47 -17.19
C SER A 22 -3.09 -13.46 -18.26
N LEU A 23 -3.52 -12.27 -17.82
CA LEU A 23 -3.92 -11.15 -18.68
C LEU A 23 -2.75 -10.25 -19.07
N GLY A 24 -1.52 -10.55 -18.63
CA GLY A 24 -0.33 -9.74 -18.91
C GLY A 24 -0.30 -8.39 -18.18
N LEU A 25 -1.08 -8.23 -17.11
CA LEU A 25 -1.09 -7.02 -16.30
C LEU A 25 0.14 -6.99 -15.38
N THR A 26 0.76 -5.83 -15.28
CA THR A 26 1.96 -5.62 -14.45
C THR A 26 1.66 -5.02 -13.08
N ARG A 27 0.39 -4.67 -12.82
CA ARG A 27 -0.05 -4.02 -11.59
C ARG A 27 -1.35 -4.65 -11.08
N PHE A 28 -1.34 -5.01 -9.80
CA PHE A 28 -2.51 -5.50 -9.07
C PHE A 28 -2.63 -4.70 -7.77
N ASP A 29 -3.83 -4.19 -7.49
CA ASP A 29 -4.11 -3.39 -6.29
C ASP A 29 -5.02 -4.19 -5.35
N ALA A 30 -4.47 -4.54 -4.19
CA ALA A 30 -5.15 -5.31 -3.16
C ALA A 30 -6.12 -4.45 -2.31
N GLY A 31 -6.22 -3.15 -2.57
CA GLY A 31 -7.00 -2.16 -1.81
C GLY A 31 -6.29 -1.69 -0.54
N ALA A 32 -6.96 -0.84 0.26
CA ALA A 32 -6.34 -0.12 1.40
C ALA A 32 -6.29 -0.88 2.75
N GLN A 33 -6.71 -2.14 2.81
CA GLN A 33 -6.92 -2.84 4.09
C GLN A 33 -5.65 -3.52 4.68
N GLY A 34 -5.18 -3.03 5.83
CA GLY A 34 -4.44 -3.77 6.88
C GLY A 34 -2.94 -4.08 6.66
N GLU A 35 -2.18 -4.08 7.74
CA GLU A 35 -0.73 -4.38 7.80
C GLU A 35 -0.36 -5.78 7.30
N HIS A 36 -1.32 -6.71 7.30
CA HIS A 36 -1.15 -8.09 6.82
C HIS A 36 -0.77 -8.16 5.32
N LYS A 37 -0.91 -7.07 4.58
CA LYS A 37 -0.48 -6.94 3.18
C LYS A 37 1.03 -6.75 3.03
N LEU A 38 1.66 -6.04 3.96
CA LEU A 38 3.09 -5.75 3.92
C LEU A 38 3.91 -7.05 3.96
N VAL A 39 3.60 -7.93 4.92
CA VAL A 39 4.25 -9.25 5.05
C VAL A 39 4.04 -10.18 3.84
N ARG A 40 3.10 -9.84 2.96
CA ARG A 40 2.79 -10.58 1.72
C ARG A 40 3.38 -9.94 0.47
N GLY A 41 4.19 -8.88 0.61
CA GLY A 41 4.87 -8.23 -0.50
C GLY A 41 4.07 -7.11 -1.17
N PHE A 42 2.92 -6.70 -0.64
CA PHE A 42 2.24 -5.51 -1.13
C PHE A 42 2.94 -4.26 -0.59
N GLU A 43 3.70 -3.62 -1.46
CA GLU A 43 4.40 -2.37 -1.17
C GLU A 43 3.42 -1.21 -0.98
N PRO A 44 3.57 -0.38 0.07
CA PRO A 44 2.74 0.81 0.24
C PRO A 44 3.06 1.85 -0.83
N VAL A 45 2.03 2.41 -1.46
CA VAL A 45 2.18 3.45 -2.49
C VAL A 45 1.36 4.68 -2.12
N VAL A 46 1.96 5.86 -2.20
CA VAL A 46 1.26 7.14 -1.98
C VAL A 46 0.14 7.28 -3.02
N THR A 47 -1.08 7.44 -2.53
CA THR A 47 -2.27 7.66 -3.38
C THR A 47 -2.78 9.07 -3.15
N HIS A 48 -3.03 9.80 -4.24
CA HIS A 48 -3.57 11.16 -4.19
C HIS A 48 -5.07 11.13 -4.49
N SER A 49 -5.84 11.91 -3.74
CA SER A 49 -7.29 12.06 -3.91
C SER A 49 -7.67 13.53 -3.97
N TRP A 50 -8.80 13.83 -4.62
CA TRP A 50 -9.29 15.18 -4.82
C TRP A 50 -10.66 15.34 -4.16
N HIS A 51 -10.80 16.35 -3.30
CA HIS A 51 -12.03 16.60 -2.56
C HIS A 51 -12.51 18.04 -2.77
N GLY A 52 -13.75 18.19 -3.22
CA GLY A 52 -14.39 19.49 -3.37
C GLY A 52 -14.96 19.98 -2.03
N ILE A 53 -14.40 21.06 -1.49
CA ILE A 53 -14.86 21.64 -0.22
C ILE A 53 -15.65 22.91 -0.53
N ALA A 54 -16.98 22.83 -0.35
CA ALA A 54 -17.89 23.93 -0.64
C ALA A 54 -17.96 24.98 0.49
N HIS A 55 -17.73 24.58 1.74
CA HIS A 55 -17.82 25.48 2.89
C HIS A 55 -16.46 26.12 3.21
N PRO A 56 -16.32 27.46 3.18
CA PRO A 56 -15.03 28.14 3.36
C PRO A 56 -14.33 27.80 4.68
N GLY A 57 -15.07 27.73 5.79
CA GLY A 57 -14.49 27.42 7.11
C GLY A 57 -13.93 26.00 7.25
N PHE A 58 -14.29 25.07 6.36
CA PHE A 58 -13.70 23.72 6.36
C PHE A 58 -12.45 23.64 5.49
N ARG A 59 -12.26 24.55 4.54
CA ARG A 59 -11.09 24.53 3.65
C ARG A 59 -9.80 24.66 4.45
N ASP A 60 -9.76 25.60 5.39
CA ASP A 60 -8.55 25.88 6.17
C ASP A 60 -8.25 24.75 7.15
N ALA A 61 -9.29 24.25 7.85
CA ALA A 61 -9.14 23.14 8.79
C ALA A 61 -8.72 21.84 8.10
N ILE A 62 -9.30 21.53 6.93
CA ILE A 62 -8.92 20.36 6.13
C ILE A 62 -7.51 20.55 5.56
N GLY A 63 -7.16 21.75 5.09
CA GLY A 63 -5.81 22.05 4.60
C GLY A 63 -4.75 21.75 5.65
N GLN A 64 -4.91 22.31 6.86
CA GLN A 64 -3.97 22.06 7.96
C GLN A 64 -3.89 20.58 8.33
N PHE A 65 -5.04 19.91 8.42
CA PHE A 65 -5.08 18.47 8.71
C PHE A 65 -4.33 17.65 7.64
N THR A 66 -4.52 17.96 6.36
CA THR A 66 -3.86 17.22 5.26
C THR A 66 -2.34 17.41 5.25
N GLU A 67 -1.83 18.56 5.70
CA GLU A 67 -0.38 18.78 5.85
C GLU A 67 0.21 17.89 6.95
N ASP A 68 -0.45 17.83 8.11
CA ASP A 68 -0.05 17.01 9.24
C ASP A 68 -0.17 15.52 8.91
N GLU A 69 -1.28 15.12 8.31
CA GLU A 69 -1.52 13.75 7.84
C GLU A 69 -0.47 13.32 6.82
N ALA A 70 -0.09 14.20 5.87
CA ALA A 70 0.92 13.86 4.87
C ALA A 70 2.28 13.53 5.50
N ALA A 71 2.65 14.18 6.61
CA ALA A 71 3.86 13.84 7.35
C ALA A 71 3.74 12.46 8.01
N GLN A 72 2.60 12.15 8.62
CA GLN A 72 2.34 10.85 9.23
C GLN A 72 2.31 9.72 8.20
N VAL A 73 1.68 9.94 7.04
CA VAL A 73 1.65 8.99 5.92
C VAL A 73 3.06 8.69 5.43
N ARG A 74 3.92 9.71 5.26
CA ARG A 74 5.33 9.51 4.86
C ARG A 74 6.09 8.67 5.89
N HIS A 75 5.90 8.92 7.18
CA HIS A 75 6.54 8.15 8.23
C HIS A 75 6.06 6.69 8.24
N TYR A 76 4.74 6.49 8.16
CA TYR A 76 4.14 5.17 8.06
C TYR A 76 4.66 4.38 6.86
N ILE A 77 4.77 5.01 5.69
CA ILE A 77 5.33 4.37 4.49
C ILE A 77 6.78 3.93 4.73
N ALA A 78 7.61 4.81 5.30
CA ALA A 78 9.00 4.48 5.62
C ALA A 78 9.10 3.28 6.56
N ASP A 79 8.30 3.26 7.63
CA ASP A 79 8.25 2.14 8.58
C ASP A 79 7.73 0.87 7.92
N ALA A 80 6.68 0.97 7.09
CA ALA A 80 6.09 -0.14 6.37
C ALA A 80 7.08 -0.79 5.38
N HIS A 81 7.96 -0.03 4.73
CA HIS A 81 9.03 -0.59 3.89
C HIS A 81 10.00 -1.46 4.69
N THR A 82 10.25 -1.17 5.97
CA THR A 82 11.11 -2.01 6.82
C THR A 82 10.49 -3.38 7.15
N ALA A 83 9.16 -3.49 7.02
CA ALA A 83 8.41 -4.72 7.28
C ALA A 83 8.17 -5.58 6.02
N LEU A 84 8.61 -5.11 4.84
CA LEU A 84 8.45 -5.86 3.60
C LEU A 84 9.36 -7.10 3.59
N PRO A 85 8.90 -8.24 3.04
CA PRO A 85 9.67 -9.48 2.97
C PRO A 85 10.78 -9.43 1.90
N TYR A 86 11.00 -8.29 1.24
CA TYR A 86 12.00 -8.11 0.20
C TYR A 86 13.38 -7.83 0.79
N ARG A 87 14.41 -8.44 0.21
CA ARG A 87 15.80 -8.15 0.56
C ARG A 87 16.19 -6.82 -0.09
N ASN A 88 16.67 -5.84 0.68
CA ASN A 88 17.24 -4.61 0.11
C ASN A 88 18.43 -4.99 -0.79
N THR A 89 18.22 -5.01 -2.11
CA THR A 89 19.27 -5.23 -3.09
C THR A 89 20.01 -3.93 -3.33
N GLU A 90 20.75 -3.45 -2.33
CA GLU A 90 21.89 -2.58 -2.63
C GLU A 90 22.95 -3.47 -3.28
N HIS A 91 22.92 -3.49 -4.61
CA HIS A 91 23.94 -4.11 -5.43
C HIS A 91 25.21 -3.26 -5.26
N SER A 92 26.07 -3.65 -4.33
CA SER A 92 27.44 -3.14 -4.26
C SER A 92 28.09 -3.44 -5.61
N PRO A 93 28.56 -2.45 -6.39
CA PRO A 93 29.28 -2.76 -7.61
C PRO A 93 30.60 -3.41 -7.18
N GLU A 94 30.72 -4.73 -7.41
CA GLU A 94 32.02 -5.39 -7.38
C GLU A 94 32.89 -4.77 -8.47
N ASN A 95 33.83 -3.93 -8.05
CA ASN A 95 34.91 -3.43 -8.90
C ASN A 95 35.71 -4.64 -9.43
N SER A 96 35.69 -4.84 -10.75
CA SER A 96 36.76 -5.53 -11.48
C SER A 96 37.85 -4.54 -11.89
#